data_AF-A0A0E9LRX9-F1
#
_entry.id   AF-A0A0E9LRX9-F1
#
_cell.length_a   1.000
_cell.length_b   1.000
_cell.length_c   1.000
_cell.angle_alpha   90.00
_cell.angle_beta   90.00
_cell.angle_gamma   90.00
#
_symmetry.space_group_name_H-M   'P 1'
#
loop_
_entity.id
_entity.type
_entity.pdbx_description
1 polymer ?
#
loop_
_entity_poly.entity_id
_entity_poly.type
_entity_poly.pdbx_seq_one_letter_code
_entity_poly.pdbx_strand_id
1 'polypeptide(L)'
;MFGAAILSVFFNFVTRDSLYLIYILQALISFCAGIIFPLLWSMYADTADYSQWQTGRRATGLVFSASSMTQKLGWTLGGSITLWLLALYGFQANVEQAPETIKGIKYMMSYVPGIAALISGLFMIFYKLSDQKMEEIIADLDAKRATEEK
;
A
#
# COMPACT_ATOMS: atom_id res chain seq x y z
N MET A 1 3.13 -5.66 -5.78
CA MET A 1 4.04 -4.97 -4.84
C MET A 1 5.50 -5.04 -5.29
N PHE A 2 6.08 -6.24 -5.47
CA PHE A 2 7.47 -6.39 -5.93
C PHE A 2 7.76 -5.76 -7.30
N GLY A 3 6.84 -5.85 -8.27
CA GLY A 3 6.98 -5.17 -9.57
C GLY A 3 7.07 -3.65 -9.45
N ALA A 4 6.28 -3.03 -8.58
CA ALA A 4 6.35 -1.60 -8.30
C ALA A 4 7.70 -1.23 -7.63
N ALA A 5 8.20 -2.04 -6.71
CA ALA A 5 9.50 -1.83 -6.09
C ALA A 5 10.66 -1.87 -7.12
N ILE A 6 10.64 -2.84 -8.04
CA ILE A 6 11.64 -2.96 -9.11
C ILE A 6 11.57 -1.75 -10.06
N LEU A 7 10.37 -1.36 -10.48
CA LEU A 7 10.16 -0.19 -11.35
C LEU A 7 10.60 1.12 -10.67
N SER A 8 10.32 1.28 -9.37
CA SER A 8 10.78 2.43 -8.58
C SER A 8 12.30 2.50 -8.46
N VAL A 9 13.02 1.36 -8.39
CA VAL A 9 14.49 1.35 -8.44
C VAL A 9 15.00 1.69 -9.84
N PHE A 10 14.31 1.22 -10.89
CA PHE A 10 14.64 1.52 -12.29
C PHE A 10 14.50 3.01 -12.62
N PHE A 11 13.61 3.74 -11.92
CA PHE A 11 13.45 5.18 -12.02
C PHE A 11 14.75 5.96 -11.74
N ASN A 12 15.67 5.41 -10.94
CA ASN A 12 16.93 6.07 -10.60
C ASN A 12 17.84 6.27 -11.82
N PHE A 13 17.82 5.30 -12.75
CA PHE A 13 18.61 5.28 -13.97
C PHE A 13 18.07 6.19 -15.08
N VAL A 14 16.90 6.81 -14.89
CA VAL A 14 16.32 7.72 -15.86
C VAL A 14 16.94 9.11 -15.74
N THR A 15 17.50 9.59 -16.85
CA THR A 15 18.08 10.93 -17.00
C THR A 15 16.98 11.98 -17.15
N ARG A 16 17.23 13.18 -16.62
CA ARG A 16 16.26 14.31 -16.59
C ARG A 16 15.77 14.77 -17.96
N ASP A 17 16.52 14.50 -19.02
CA ASP A 17 16.24 14.99 -20.37
C ASP A 17 15.09 14.24 -21.06
N SER A 18 14.67 13.09 -20.54
CA SER A 18 13.61 12.26 -21.14
C SER A 18 12.30 12.33 -20.36
N LEU A 19 11.64 13.49 -20.40
CA LEU A 19 10.33 13.71 -19.74
C LEU A 19 9.29 12.66 -20.13
N TYR A 20 9.27 12.23 -21.40
CA TYR A 20 8.39 11.17 -21.89
C TYR A 20 8.61 9.83 -21.16
N LEU A 21 9.87 9.47 -20.89
CA LEU A 21 10.21 8.23 -20.21
C LEU A 21 9.77 8.26 -18.74
N ILE A 22 9.92 9.42 -18.08
CA ILE A 22 9.45 9.66 -16.71
C ILE A 22 7.93 9.44 -16.61
N TYR A 23 7.16 10.02 -17.53
CA TYR A 23 5.70 9.87 -17.52
C TYR A 23 5.25 8.42 -17.79
N ILE A 24 5.90 7.72 -18.73
CA ILE A 24 5.57 6.33 -19.04
C ILE A 24 5.87 5.43 -17.83
N LEU A 25 7.04 5.57 -17.21
CA LEU A 25 7.39 4.83 -16.01
C LEU A 25 6.44 5.12 -14.85
N GLN A 26 6.08 6.39 -14.65
CA GLN A 26 5.13 6.77 -13.62
C GLN A 26 3.74 6.17 -13.89
N ALA A 27 3.30 6.11 -15.15
CA ALA A 27 2.06 5.46 -15.53
C ALA A 27 2.10 3.95 -15.24
N LEU A 28 3.20 3.26 -15.55
CA LEU A 28 3.38 1.84 -15.25
C LEU A 28 3.40 1.55 -13.75
N ILE A 29 4.13 2.35 -12.97
CA ILE A 29 4.15 2.26 -11.50
C ILE A 29 2.72 2.46 -10.96
N SER A 30 2.01 3.47 -11.46
CA SER A 30 0.64 3.79 -11.02
C SER A 30 -0.34 2.68 -11.39
N PHE A 31 -0.18 2.04 -12.55
CA PHE A 31 -1.00 0.90 -12.96
C PHE A 31 -0.77 -0.31 -12.03
N CYS A 32 0.48 -0.65 -11.75
CA CYS A 32 0.82 -1.73 -10.81
C CYS A 32 0.33 -1.44 -9.38
N ALA A 33 0.37 -0.18 -8.95
CA ALA A 33 -0.14 0.24 -7.65
C ALA A 33 -1.68 0.29 -7.60
N GLY A 34 -2.32 0.67 -8.70
CA GLY A 34 -3.77 0.86 -8.79
C GLY A 34 -4.57 -0.42 -8.55
N ILE A 35 -4.07 -1.57 -9.02
CA ILE A 35 -4.72 -2.88 -8.81
C ILE A 35 -4.78 -3.26 -7.33
N ILE A 36 -3.86 -2.76 -6.50
CA ILE A 36 -3.78 -3.08 -5.07
C ILE A 36 -4.96 -2.46 -4.31
N PHE A 37 -5.44 -1.29 -4.73
CA PHE A 37 -6.48 -0.56 -4.02
C PHE A 37 -7.81 -1.32 -3.88
N PRO A 38 -8.41 -1.87 -4.96
CA PRO A 38 -9.63 -2.67 -4.84
C PRO A 38 -9.39 -4.00 -4.10
N LEU A 39 -8.25 -4.66 -4.33
CA LEU A 39 -7.91 -5.90 -3.64
C LEU A 39 -7.82 -5.70 -2.12
N LEU A 40 -7.24 -4.58 -1.68
CA LEU A 40 -7.10 -4.25 -0.27
C LEU A 40 -8.46 -4.10 0.43
N TRP A 41 -9.47 -3.54 -0.24
CA TRP A 41 -10.84 -3.47 0.31
C TRP A 41 -11.49 -4.85 0.42
N SER A 42 -11.27 -5.73 -0.55
CA SER A 42 -11.72 -7.13 -0.48
C SER A 42 -11.09 -7.83 0.73
N MET A 43 -9.77 -7.71 0.89
CA MET A 43 -9.05 -8.33 2.01
C MET A 43 -9.51 -7.83 3.39
N TYR A 44 -9.93 -6.57 3.50
CA TYR A 44 -10.53 -6.07 4.75
C TYR A 44 -11.88 -6.72 5.06
N ALA A 45 -12.70 -6.97 4.04
CA ALA A 45 -13.94 -7.73 4.20
C ALA A 45 -13.62 -9.19 4.60
N ASP A 46 -12.70 -9.84 3.90
CA ASP A 46 -12.26 -11.22 4.19
C ASP A 46 -11.77 -11.37 5.64
N THR A 47 -10.98 -10.42 6.11
CA THR A 47 -10.48 -10.40 7.50
C THR A 47 -11.61 -10.18 8.50
N ALA A 48 -12.61 -9.37 8.17
CA ALA A 48 -13.77 -9.17 9.02
C ALA A 48 -14.63 -10.44 9.15
N ASP A 49 -14.82 -11.17 8.04
CA ASP A 49 -15.54 -12.44 8.03
C ASP A 49 -14.76 -13.54 8.75
N TYR A 50 -13.44 -13.59 8.57
CA TYR A 50 -12.57 -14.47 9.36
C TYR A 50 -12.64 -14.19 10.86
N SER A 51 -12.64 -12.91 11.26
CA SER A 51 -12.81 -12.51 12.65
C SER A 51 -14.16 -12.94 13.20
N GLN A 52 -15.24 -12.82 12.40
CA GLN A 52 -16.56 -13.31 12.80
C GLN A 52 -16.56 -14.83 12.97
N TRP A 53 -15.92 -15.57 12.07
CA TRP A 53 -15.84 -17.03 12.14
C TRP A 53 -15.07 -17.52 13.37
N GLN A 54 -13.96 -16.89 13.73
CA GLN A 54 -13.20 -17.25 14.94
C GLN A 54 -13.87 -16.83 16.25
N THR A 55 -14.43 -15.61 16.31
CA THR A 55 -14.92 -15.04 17.57
C THR A 55 -16.42 -15.25 17.80
N GLY A 56 -17.16 -15.67 16.76
CA GLY A 56 -18.61 -15.75 16.76
C GLY A 56 -19.33 -14.39 16.80
N ARG A 57 -18.60 -13.27 16.87
CA ARG A 57 -19.18 -11.91 16.96
C ARG A 57 -18.88 -11.13 15.70
N ARG A 58 -19.91 -10.54 15.10
CA ARG A 58 -19.76 -9.69 13.92
C ARG A 58 -19.14 -8.35 14.30
N ALA A 59 -17.85 -8.19 14.06
CA ALA A 59 -17.08 -6.98 14.38
C ALA A 59 -16.65 -6.19 13.13
N THR A 60 -17.39 -6.31 12.02
CA THR A 60 -17.04 -5.71 10.72
C THR A 60 -16.76 -4.21 10.83
N GLY A 61 -17.59 -3.45 11.55
CA GLY A 61 -17.38 -2.00 11.73
C GLY A 61 -16.08 -1.65 12.48
N LEU A 62 -15.66 -2.49 13.44
CA LEU A 62 -14.42 -2.29 14.17
C LEU A 62 -13.20 -2.57 13.28
N VAL A 63 -13.25 -3.63 12.46
CA VAL A 63 -12.19 -3.95 11.50
C VAL A 63 -12.01 -2.83 10.48
N PHE A 64 -13.11 -2.38 9.87
CA PHE A 64 -13.05 -1.30 8.87
C PHE A 64 -12.61 0.05 9.45
N SER A 65 -13.03 0.38 10.67
CA SER A 65 -12.61 1.62 11.34
C SER A 65 -11.13 1.58 11.75
N ALA A 66 -10.64 0.46 12.29
CA ALA A 66 -9.22 0.27 12.59
C ALA A 66 -8.34 0.35 11.33
N SER A 67 -8.76 -0.28 10.24
CA SER A 67 -8.08 -0.19 8.94
C SER A 67 -8.03 1.25 8.41
N SER A 68 -9.15 1.98 8.49
CA SER A 68 -9.23 3.38 8.06
C SER A 68 -8.35 4.30 8.90
N MET A 69 -8.29 4.10 10.21
CA MET A 69 -7.42 4.86 11.11
C MET A 69 -5.94 4.61 10.78
N THR A 70 -5.57 3.36 10.54
CA THR A 70 -4.20 2.97 10.16
C THR A 70 -3.79 3.62 8.83
N GLN A 71 -4.70 3.70 7.86
CA GLN A 71 -4.45 4.39 6.59
C GLN A 71 -4.15 5.89 6.81
N LYS A 72 -4.97 6.57 7.63
CA LYS A 72 -4.76 8.00 7.95
C LYS A 72 -3.41 8.22 8.62
N LEU A 73 -3.04 7.37 9.59
CA LEU A 73 -1.73 7.40 10.22
C LEU A 73 -0.61 7.19 9.20
N GLY A 74 -0.77 6.23 8.28
CA GLY A 74 0.18 5.98 7.21
C GLY A 74 0.40 7.20 6.31
N TRP A 75 -0.67 7.91 5.94
CA TRP A 75 -0.56 9.16 5.17
C TRP A 75 0.12 10.28 5.95
N THR A 76 -0.23 10.47 7.22
CA THR A 76 0.39 11.48 8.07
C THR A 76 1.89 11.21 8.25
N LEU A 77 2.26 9.97 8.55
CA LEU A 77 3.67 9.58 8.71
C LEU A 77 4.43 9.67 7.38
N GLY A 78 3.84 9.19 6.28
CA GLY A 78 4.46 9.27 4.95
C GLY A 78 4.71 10.71 4.50
N GLY A 79 3.71 11.59 4.67
CA GLY A 79 3.86 13.01 4.38
C GLY A 79 4.92 13.69 5.26
N SER A 80 4.92 13.39 6.56
CA SER A 80 5.89 13.97 7.51
C SER A 80 7.33 13.54 7.21
N ILE A 81 7.55 12.25 6.93
CA ILE A 81 8.87 11.73 6.55
C ILE A 81 9.35 12.41 5.27
N THR A 82 8.47 12.59 4.28
CA THR A 82 8.80 13.27 3.03
C THR A 82 9.23 14.72 3.27
N LEU A 83 8.50 15.44 4.13
CA LEU A 83 8.82 16.83 4.51
C LEU A 83 10.16 16.93 5.27
N TRP A 84 10.42 16.02 6.21
CA TRP A 84 11.69 15.99 6.93
C TRP A 84 12.87 15.70 6.00
N LEU A 85 12.71 14.75 5.08
CA LEU A 85 13.73 14.48 4.08
C LEU A 85 13.97 15.71 3.19
N LEU A 86 12.92 16.39 2.72
CA LEU A 86 13.05 17.63 1.95
C LEU A 86 13.84 18.71 2.70
N ALA A 87 13.54 18.90 3.99
CA ALA A 87 14.26 19.84 4.85
C ALA A 87 15.74 19.44 5.02
N LEU A 88 16.03 18.14 5.22
CA LEU A 88 17.40 17.63 5.35
C LEU A 88 18.26 17.86 4.11
N TYR A 89 17.67 17.75 2.91
CA TYR A 89 18.34 18.03 1.64
C TYR A 89 18.34 19.52 1.26
N GLY A 90 17.88 20.40 2.16
CA GLY A 90 17.95 21.86 1.99
C GLY A 90 17.02 22.40 0.90
N PHE A 91 15.88 21.74 0.66
CA PHE A 91 14.91 22.20 -0.35
C PHE A 91 14.41 23.62 -0.06
N GLN A 92 14.52 24.48 -1.07
CA GLN A 92 13.99 25.85 -1.01
C GLN A 92 12.96 26.07 -2.13
N ALA A 93 11.76 26.53 -1.81
CA ALA A 93 10.76 26.78 -2.85
C ALA A 93 11.17 27.96 -3.75
N ASN A 94 10.83 27.88 -5.05
CA ASN A 94 10.99 28.96 -6.02
C ASN A 94 12.42 29.45 -6.30
N VAL A 95 13.43 28.64 -5.99
CA VAL A 95 14.83 28.91 -6.37
C VAL A 95 15.42 27.73 -7.13
N GLU A 96 16.51 27.98 -7.86
CA GLU A 96 17.26 26.90 -8.52
C GLU A 96 17.88 25.99 -7.45
N GLN A 97 17.56 24.70 -7.51
CA GLN A 97 17.97 23.73 -6.49
C GLN A 97 19.42 23.30 -6.71
N ALA A 98 20.15 23.13 -5.61
CA ALA A 98 21.49 22.55 -5.65
C ALA A 98 21.45 21.13 -6.25
N PRO A 99 22.52 20.70 -6.95
CA PRO A 99 22.64 19.34 -7.49
C PRO A 99 22.44 18.25 -6.44
N GLU A 100 22.84 18.48 -5.18
CA GLU A 100 22.59 17.55 -4.07
C GLU A 100 21.10 17.42 -3.73
N THR A 101 20.37 18.54 -3.66
CA THR A 101 18.93 18.56 -3.35
C THR A 101 18.12 17.84 -4.42
N ILE A 102 18.51 18.06 -5.68
CA ILE A 102 17.97 17.37 -6.85
C ILE A 102 18.11 15.85 -6.74
N LYS A 103 19.30 15.39 -6.35
CA LYS A 103 19.61 13.98 -6.16
C LYS A 103 18.80 13.40 -5.00
N GLY A 104 18.66 14.15 -3.91
CA GLY A 104 17.79 13.81 -2.78
C GLY A 104 16.33 13.60 -3.20
N ILE A 105 15.78 14.49 -4.03
CA ILE A 105 14.41 14.36 -4.55
C ILE A 105 14.27 13.10 -5.42
N LYS A 106 15.23 12.80 -6.31
CA LYS A 106 15.21 11.54 -7.09
C LYS A 106 15.19 10.31 -6.19
N TYR A 107 15.95 10.34 -5.09
CA TYR A 107 15.98 9.25 -4.12
C TYR A 107 14.67 9.10 -3.35
N MET A 108 13.98 10.20 -3.03
CA MET A 108 12.64 10.13 -2.43
C MET A 108 11.60 9.57 -3.37
N MET A 109 11.69 9.83 -4.67
CA MET A 109 10.76 9.25 -5.65
C MET A 109 11.07 7.79 -5.99
N SER A 110 12.27 7.30 -5.67
CA SER A 110 12.75 5.96 -6.04
C SER A 110 12.86 5.01 -4.83
N TYR A 111 13.75 5.30 -3.89
CA TYR A 111 14.05 4.39 -2.77
C TYR A 111 12.95 4.35 -1.72
N VAL A 112 12.36 5.50 -1.37
CA VAL A 112 11.32 5.57 -0.33
C VAL A 112 10.10 4.72 -0.71
N PRO A 113 9.46 4.90 -1.89
CA PRO A 113 8.36 4.03 -2.29
C PRO A 113 8.82 2.59 -2.57
N GLY A 114 10.03 2.37 -3.07
CA GLY A 114 10.58 1.04 -3.30
C GLY A 114 10.72 0.22 -2.01
N ILE A 115 11.29 0.81 -0.96
CA ILE A 115 11.42 0.19 0.37
C ILE A 115 10.05 -0.05 0.99
N ALA A 116 9.15 0.93 0.93
CA ALA A 116 7.79 0.78 1.44
C ALA A 116 7.02 -0.36 0.73
N ALA A 117 7.13 -0.46 -0.60
CA ALA A 117 6.52 -1.54 -1.38
C ALA A 117 7.14 -2.91 -1.08
N LEU A 118 8.45 -2.97 -0.82
CA LEU A 118 9.14 -4.20 -0.45
C LEU A 118 8.74 -4.69 0.95
N ILE A 119 8.68 -3.79 1.93
CA ILE A 119 8.19 -4.08 3.28
C ILE A 119 6.75 -4.59 3.22
N SER A 120 5.89 -3.92 2.45
CA SER A 120 4.50 -4.36 2.31
C SER A 120 4.38 -5.71 1.61
N GLY A 121 5.21 -5.98 0.60
CA GLY A 121 5.29 -7.29 -0.05
C GLY A 121 5.73 -8.39 0.93
N LEU A 122 6.69 -8.10 1.81
CA LEU A 122 7.15 -9.03 2.84
C LEU A 122 6.03 -9.37 3.84
N PHE A 123 5.29 -8.37 4.31
CA PHE A 123 4.13 -8.61 5.19
C PHE A 123 3.04 -9.44 4.50
N MET A 124 2.83 -9.25 3.20
CA MET A 124 1.83 -10.00 2.45
C MET A 124 2.17 -11.50 2.34
N ILE A 125 3.44 -11.90 2.43
CA ILE A 125 3.83 -13.33 2.45
C ILE A 125 3.27 -14.03 3.70
N PHE A 126 3.04 -13.31 4.79
CA PHE A 126 2.43 -13.85 6.00
C PHE A 126 0.90 -13.87 5.97
N TYR A 127 0.28 -13.39 4.89
CA TYR A 127 -1.18 -13.42 4.71
C TYR A 127 -1.63 -14.86 4.40
N LYS A 128 -2.40 -15.45 5.31
CA LYS A 128 -2.81 -16.87 5.28
C LYS A 128 -4.21 -17.11 4.69
N LEU A 129 -4.95 -16.05 4.37
CA LEU A 129 -6.29 -16.12 3.81
C LEU A 129 -6.20 -16.32 2.30
N SER A 130 -6.38 -17.55 1.86
CA SER A 130 -6.56 -17.89 0.45
C SER A 130 -8.04 -17.92 0.07
N ASP A 131 -8.34 -17.82 -1.23
CA ASP A 131 -9.71 -17.91 -1.74
C ASP A 131 -10.40 -19.20 -1.27
N GLN A 132 -9.69 -20.34 -1.31
CA GLN A 132 -10.19 -21.63 -0.80
C GLN A 132 -10.56 -21.56 0.68
N LYS A 133 -9.71 -20.90 1.50
CA LYS A 133 -9.99 -20.75 2.93
C LYS A 133 -11.21 -19.85 3.16
N MET A 134 -11.38 -18.81 2.33
CA MET A 134 -12.53 -17.93 2.40
C MET A 134 -13.84 -18.62 2.00
N GLU A 135 -13.82 -19.48 0.98
CA GLU A 135 -14.98 -20.29 0.60
C GLU A 135 -15.44 -21.21 1.75
N GLU A 136 -14.49 -21.88 2.43
CA GLU A 136 -14.78 -22.70 3.62
C GLU A 136 -15.42 -21.87 4.74
N ILE A 137 -14.87 -20.70 5.04
CA ILE A 137 -15.36 -19.81 6.11
C ILE A 137 -16.78 -19.33 5.82
N ILE A 138 -17.06 -18.94 4.58
CA ILE A 138 -18.39 -18.47 4.17
C ILE A 138 -19.41 -19.60 4.29
N ALA A 139 -19.07 -20.81 3.81
CA ALA A 139 -19.94 -21.98 3.93
C ALA A 139 -20.27 -22.32 5.39
N ASP A 140 -19.27 -22.27 6.28
CA ASP A 140 -19.45 -22.49 7.72
C ASP A 140 -20.36 -21.43 8.37
N LEU A 141 -20.19 -20.16 8.00
CA LEU A 141 -20.99 -19.05 8.51
C LEU A 141 -22.45 -19.16 8.05
N ASP A 142 -22.69 -19.54 6.79
CA ASP A 142 -24.04 -19.70 6.26
C ASP A 142 -24.75 -20.93 6.86
N ALA A 143 -24.03 -22.03 7.10
CA ALA A 143 -24.57 -23.19 7.82
C ALA A 143 -25.00 -22.84 9.26
N LYS A 144 -24.21 -22.01 9.97
CA LYS A 144 -24.57 -21.51 11.31
C LYS A 144 -25.84 -20.65 11.29
N ARG A 145 -25.95 -19.72 10.33
CA ARG A 145 -27.13 -18.87 10.17
C ARG A 145 -28.40 -19.69 9.90
N ALA A 146 -28.31 -20.70 9.04
CA ALA A 146 -29.44 -21.58 8.72
C ALA A 146 -29.91 -22.43 9.92
N THR A 147 -29.05 -22.63 10.92
CA THR A 147 -29.39 -23.37 12.15
C THR A 147 -30.00 -22.46 13.21
N GLU A 148 -29.60 -21.18 13.27
CA GLU A 148 -30.17 -20.19 14.20
C GLU A 148 -31.56 -19.67 13.77
N GLU A 149 -31.90 -19.75 12.49
CA GLU A 149 -33.23 -19.34 11.96
C GLU A 149 -34.33 -20.43 12.09
N LYS A 150 -34.00 -21.62 12.61
CA LYS A 150 -34.98 -22.71 12.88
C LYS A 150 -35.33 -22.81 14.36
#